data_AF-A0A1M7RJ93-F1
#
_entry.id   AF-A0A1M7RJ93-F1
#
_cell.length_a   1.000
_cell.length_b   1.000
_cell.length_c   1.000
_cell.angle_alpha   90.00
_cell.angle_beta   90.00
_cell.angle_gamma   90.00
#
_symmetry.space_group_name_H-M   'P 1'
#
loop_
_entity.id
_entity.type
_entity.pdbx_description
1 polymer ?
#
loop_
_entity_poly.entity_id
_entity_poly.type
_entity_poly.pdbx_seq_one_letter_code
_entity_poly.pdbx_strand_id
1 'polypeptide(L)'
;MSGIVGTGRRIAALLGAVALLAVAGCTGSGGGSAAPGAPTATRSTSGAAPANAVGTASPSTEFDAEVEAAFRLVAAYWDEKFTAAGHDFKPVGTIRPYTKDGELSCAGQPQPAMNAFYCPPDDSISYDVNWVRQSYQQLGDTFVYFLFAHEYAHAIQERVKANQLVSITIELQADCLSGAFIGDSVRSGTLELEDGDIEELTRGVRALGDPAQGGDKFATWFAPGTHGTMDQRLDAFARGYRGSLDQCHLDSANGTQL
;
A
#
# COMPACT_ATOMS: atom_id res chain seq x y z
N MET A 1 -5.32 -31.08 -52.14
CA MET A 1 -6.69 -31.05 -52.68
C MET A 1 -7.53 -32.08 -51.92
N SER A 2 -8.81 -31.77 -51.69
CA SER A 2 -9.81 -32.51 -50.88
C SER A 2 -9.62 -32.34 -49.36
N GLY A 3 -10.51 -31.70 -48.59
CA GLY A 3 -11.94 -31.41 -48.78
C GLY A 3 -12.76 -32.46 -48.04
N ILE A 4 -13.15 -32.18 -46.80
CA ILE A 4 -14.17 -32.94 -46.06
C ILE A 4 -15.25 -31.95 -45.61
N VAL A 5 -16.42 -32.14 -46.19
CA VAL A 5 -17.73 -31.59 -45.83
C VAL A 5 -18.41 -32.60 -44.91
N GLY A 6 -19.17 -32.16 -43.90
CA GLY A 6 -20.08 -33.08 -43.21
C GLY A 6 -20.75 -32.61 -41.93
N THR A 7 -21.81 -31.79 -42.07
CA THR A 7 -23.12 -31.89 -41.40
C THR A 7 -23.24 -31.96 -39.86
N GLY A 8 -24.06 -31.05 -39.32
CA GLY A 8 -24.36 -30.92 -37.89
C GLY A 8 -25.51 -31.77 -37.35
N ARG A 9 -25.85 -31.53 -36.08
CA ARG A 9 -27.16 -31.85 -35.48
C ARG A 9 -27.47 -30.96 -34.28
N ARG A 10 -28.76 -30.70 -34.14
CA ARG A 10 -29.44 -29.71 -33.30
C ARG A 10 -29.79 -30.26 -31.90
N ILE A 11 -29.84 -29.31 -30.94
CA ILE A 11 -30.79 -29.11 -29.83
C ILE A 11 -31.03 -30.26 -28.82
N ALA A 12 -30.81 -29.96 -27.54
CA ALA A 12 -31.71 -30.36 -26.46
C ALA A 12 -31.68 -29.30 -25.34
N ALA A 13 -32.80 -28.59 -25.19
CA ALA A 13 -33.12 -27.77 -24.02
C ALA A 13 -33.78 -28.67 -22.96
N LEU A 14 -33.47 -28.48 -21.68
CA LEU A 14 -34.22 -29.04 -20.57
C LEU A 14 -34.51 -27.94 -19.56
N LEU A 15 -35.77 -27.49 -19.61
CA LEU A 15 -36.49 -26.80 -18.56
C LEU A 15 -36.85 -27.81 -17.46
N GLY A 16 -36.74 -27.40 -16.20
CA GLY A 16 -37.29 -28.12 -15.05
C GLY A 16 -37.60 -27.16 -13.93
N ALA A 17 -38.85 -26.69 -13.86
CA ALA A 17 -39.42 -25.89 -12.79
C ALA A 17 -40.52 -26.70 -12.10
N VAL A 18 -40.49 -26.82 -10.76
CA VAL A 18 -41.61 -27.14 -9.85
C VAL A 18 -41.18 -26.62 -8.46
N ALA A 19 -41.64 -25.47 -7.96
CA ALA A 19 -42.93 -25.11 -7.33
C ALA A 19 -43.03 -25.41 -5.81
N LEU A 20 -42.97 -24.31 -5.05
CA LEU A 20 -43.83 -23.88 -3.91
C LEU A 20 -44.38 -24.91 -2.91
N LEU A 21 -44.09 -24.66 -1.62
CA LEU A 21 -45.11 -24.71 -0.56
C LEU A 21 -44.83 -23.64 0.51
N ALA A 22 -45.84 -22.82 0.78
CA ALA A 22 -45.90 -21.80 1.82
C ALA A 22 -47.04 -22.18 2.78
N VAL A 23 -46.88 -22.00 4.11
CA VAL A 23 -47.99 -21.70 5.02
C VAL A 23 -47.50 -20.88 6.24
N ALA A 24 -48.28 -19.83 6.55
CA ALA A 24 -48.42 -19.05 7.79
C ALA A 24 -48.26 -19.85 9.11
N GLY A 25 -47.91 -19.30 10.28
CA GLY A 25 -48.17 -18.01 10.91
C GLY A 25 -48.86 -18.28 12.26
N CYS A 26 -48.40 -17.68 13.38
CA CYS A 26 -49.19 -17.52 14.61
C CYS A 26 -48.54 -16.53 15.58
N THR A 27 -49.32 -15.53 15.98
CA THR A 27 -49.07 -14.50 17.00
C THR A 27 -49.33 -15.04 18.42
N GLY A 28 -48.61 -14.52 19.42
CA GLY A 28 -48.94 -14.70 20.85
C GLY A 28 -48.37 -13.56 21.71
N SER A 29 -49.27 -12.70 22.22
CA SER A 29 -49.01 -11.66 23.21
C SER A 29 -49.04 -12.21 24.65
N GLY A 30 -48.29 -11.57 25.56
CA GLY A 30 -48.76 -11.42 26.96
C GLY A 30 -47.69 -11.48 28.05
N GLY A 31 -47.65 -10.44 28.89
CA GLY A 31 -47.37 -10.58 30.33
C GLY A 31 -46.09 -9.92 30.85
N GLY A 32 -46.20 -8.66 31.30
CA GLY A 32 -45.14 -8.00 32.06
C GLY A 32 -45.14 -8.33 33.55
N SER A 33 -44.06 -7.95 34.22
CA SER A 33 -44.03 -7.49 35.62
C SER A 33 -42.76 -6.68 35.85
N ALA A 34 -42.92 -5.55 36.54
CA ALA A 34 -41.93 -4.49 36.70
C ALA A 34 -41.36 -4.43 38.12
N ALA A 35 -40.07 -4.06 38.18
CA ALA A 35 -39.37 -3.22 39.16
C ALA A 35 -39.10 -3.77 40.59
N PRO A 36 -38.25 -3.13 41.43
CA PRO A 36 -37.36 -1.96 41.23
C PRO A 36 -35.91 -2.13 41.79
N GLY A 37 -34.98 -1.20 41.47
CA GLY A 37 -33.70 -1.10 42.17
C GLY A 37 -32.76 0.01 41.63
N ALA A 38 -32.48 1.00 42.46
CA ALA A 38 -31.81 2.28 42.20
C ALA A 38 -30.30 2.20 41.83
N PRO A 39 -29.70 3.30 41.31
CA PRO A 39 -28.30 3.36 40.90
C PRO A 39 -27.38 3.70 42.09
N THR A 40 -26.14 3.20 42.09
CA THR A 40 -24.90 3.82 42.65
C THR A 40 -23.77 2.79 42.64
N ALA A 41 -22.65 3.10 41.98
CA ALA A 41 -21.30 3.02 42.56
C ALA A 41 -20.22 3.28 41.50
N THR A 42 -19.59 4.43 41.64
CA THR A 42 -18.25 4.74 41.13
C THR A 42 -17.25 3.69 41.62
N ARG A 43 -16.39 3.19 40.72
CA ARG A 43 -15.08 2.68 41.13
C ARG A 43 -14.06 2.86 40.00
N SER A 44 -13.29 3.93 40.13
CA SER A 44 -11.97 4.06 39.52
C SER A 44 -11.06 2.96 40.07
N THR A 45 -10.40 2.22 39.20
CA THR A 45 -9.16 1.53 39.51
C THR A 45 -8.16 1.81 38.40
N SER A 46 -7.10 2.51 38.78
CA SER A 46 -5.88 2.72 38.01
C SER A 46 -5.21 1.40 37.66
N GLY A 47 -4.91 1.20 36.37
CA GLY A 47 -3.84 0.31 35.92
C GLY A 47 -2.91 1.14 35.04
N ALA A 48 -1.71 1.42 35.52
CA ALA A 48 -0.66 2.06 34.75
C ALA A 48 0.35 0.99 34.30
N ALA A 49 0.57 0.90 32.99
CA ALA A 49 1.87 0.59 32.38
C ALA A 49 1.85 1.09 30.92
N PRO A 50 2.97 1.66 30.42
CA PRO A 50 2.98 2.49 29.21
C PRO A 50 3.26 1.68 27.94
N ALA A 51 2.59 2.02 26.85
CA ALA A 51 3.02 1.72 25.50
C ALA A 51 2.64 2.91 24.62
N ASN A 52 3.62 3.37 23.85
CA ASN A 52 3.61 4.62 23.11
C ASN A 52 2.29 4.84 22.35
N ALA A 53 1.65 5.97 22.63
CA ALA A 53 0.59 6.49 21.78
C ALA A 53 1.20 6.82 20.42
N VAL A 54 1.07 5.89 19.47
CA VAL A 54 0.95 6.24 18.06
C VAL A 54 -0.24 7.20 18.01
N GLY A 55 -0.02 8.40 17.48
CA GLY A 55 -1.08 9.40 17.30
C GLY A 55 -2.13 8.85 16.34
N THR A 56 -3.12 8.13 16.88
CA THR A 56 -4.20 7.52 16.14
C THR A 56 -5.37 8.50 16.10
N ALA A 57 -5.28 9.46 15.17
CA ALA A 57 -6.51 9.99 14.62
C ALA A 57 -7.15 8.84 13.83
N SER A 58 -8.39 8.45 14.17
CA SER A 58 -9.14 7.52 13.33
C SER A 58 -9.18 8.09 11.90
N PRO A 59 -9.04 7.25 10.86
CA PRO A 59 -9.09 7.74 9.48
C PRO A 59 -10.34 8.58 9.24
N SER A 60 -10.17 9.81 8.79
CA SER A 60 -11.30 10.74 8.61
C SER A 60 -12.05 10.50 7.31
N THR A 61 -11.43 9.75 6.39
CA THR A 61 -11.93 9.39 5.06
C THR A 61 -11.41 8.01 4.65
N GLU A 62 -12.01 7.41 3.61
CA GLU A 62 -11.53 6.17 2.97
C GLU A 62 -10.08 6.30 2.51
N PHE A 63 -9.74 7.43 1.87
CA PHE A 63 -8.36 7.77 1.52
C PHE A 63 -7.39 7.70 2.71
N ASP A 64 -7.76 8.28 3.87
CA ASP A 64 -6.90 8.24 5.04
C ASP A 64 -6.75 6.80 5.57
N ALA A 65 -7.79 5.97 5.41
CA ALA A 65 -7.76 4.57 5.84
C ALA A 65 -6.83 3.75 4.95
N GLU A 66 -6.83 4.00 3.64
CA GLU A 66 -5.93 3.36 2.69
C GLU A 66 -4.47 3.75 2.93
N VAL A 67 -4.19 5.03 3.22
CA VAL A 67 -2.85 5.49 3.58
C VAL A 67 -2.33 4.79 4.84
N GLU A 68 -3.15 4.72 5.90
CA GLU A 68 -2.80 4.02 7.13
C GLU A 68 -2.67 2.51 6.94
N ALA A 69 -3.50 1.91 6.09
CA ALA A 69 -3.41 0.49 5.74
C ALA A 69 -2.10 0.20 5.00
N ALA A 70 -1.79 0.95 3.95
CA ALA A 70 -0.56 0.82 3.18
C ALA A 70 0.68 0.93 4.07
N PHE A 71 0.76 1.96 4.92
CA PHE A 71 1.89 2.18 5.82
C PHE A 71 2.07 1.04 6.84
N ARG A 72 0.97 0.55 7.44
CA ARG A 72 1.03 -0.57 8.40
C ARG A 72 1.40 -1.89 7.72
N LEU A 73 0.86 -2.17 6.54
CA LEU A 73 1.09 -3.42 5.84
C LEU A 73 2.55 -3.53 5.37
N VAL A 74 3.12 -2.47 4.82
CA VAL A 74 4.54 -2.49 4.44
C VAL A 74 5.46 -2.60 5.65
N ALA A 75 5.10 -1.96 6.78
CA ALA A 75 5.86 -2.11 8.03
C ALA A 75 5.83 -3.56 8.53
N ALA A 76 4.66 -4.21 8.53
CA ALA A 76 4.51 -5.60 8.95
C ALA A 76 5.27 -6.56 8.02
N TYR A 77 5.23 -6.32 6.71
CA TYR A 77 6.03 -7.08 5.74
C TYR A 77 7.52 -7.04 6.07
N TRP A 78 8.08 -5.85 6.29
CA TRP A 78 9.51 -5.74 6.59
C TRP A 78 9.88 -6.29 7.97
N ASP A 79 9.00 -6.16 8.96
CA ASP A 79 9.18 -6.81 10.27
C ASP A 79 9.30 -8.34 10.12
N GLU A 80 8.44 -8.94 9.31
CA GLU A 80 8.51 -10.38 8.98
C GLU A 80 9.83 -10.74 8.31
N LYS A 81 10.26 -9.98 7.28
CA LYS A 81 11.49 -10.29 6.52
C LYS A 81 12.74 -10.18 7.38
N PHE A 82 12.87 -9.12 8.18
CA PHE A 82 14.00 -8.95 9.09
C PHE A 82 14.00 -10.04 10.18
N THR A 83 12.85 -10.35 10.75
CA THR A 83 12.72 -11.42 11.76
C THR A 83 13.09 -12.78 11.19
N ALA A 84 12.63 -13.10 9.98
CA ALA A 84 12.98 -14.34 9.28
C ALA A 84 14.49 -14.45 8.99
N ALA A 85 15.14 -13.32 8.72
CA ALA A 85 16.59 -13.22 8.56
C ALA A 85 17.37 -13.18 9.89
N GLY A 86 16.69 -13.25 11.05
CA GLY A 86 17.33 -13.26 12.37
C GLY A 86 17.84 -11.89 12.83
N HIS A 87 17.24 -10.81 12.32
CA HIS A 87 17.61 -9.43 12.65
C HIS A 87 16.47 -8.70 13.36
N ASP A 88 16.83 -7.80 14.28
CA ASP A 88 15.87 -6.86 14.86
C ASP A 88 15.44 -5.84 13.79
N PHE A 89 14.14 -5.55 13.73
CA PHE A 89 13.59 -4.53 12.86
C PHE A 89 13.15 -3.29 13.64
N LYS A 90 13.55 -2.12 13.14
CA LYS A 90 13.01 -0.84 13.59
C LYS A 90 12.05 -0.32 12.52
N PRO A 91 10.72 -0.31 12.71
CA PRO A 91 9.82 0.28 11.72
C PRO A 91 10.08 1.78 11.57
N VAL A 92 9.68 2.35 10.42
CA VAL A 92 9.59 3.81 10.22
C VAL A 92 8.69 4.40 11.29
N GLY A 93 9.11 5.50 11.90
CA GLY A 93 8.51 6.03 13.11
C GLY A 93 7.12 6.64 12.92
N THR A 94 6.91 7.38 11.83
CA THR A 94 5.63 8.06 11.56
C THR A 94 5.48 8.43 10.09
N ILE A 95 4.23 8.67 9.68
CA ILE A 95 3.91 9.43 8.47
C ILE A 95 3.67 10.90 8.81
N ARG A 96 3.99 11.83 7.91
CA ARG A 96 3.88 13.29 8.08
C ARG A 96 3.20 13.93 6.87
N PRO A 97 1.85 13.99 6.87
CA PRO A 97 1.13 14.69 5.82
C PRO A 97 1.44 16.19 5.84
N TYR A 98 1.53 16.81 4.67
CA TYR A 98 1.57 18.27 4.50
C TYR A 98 0.68 18.72 3.34
N THR A 99 0.32 20.00 3.34
CA THR A 99 -0.61 20.58 2.34
C THR A 99 -0.04 21.80 1.62
N LYS A 100 1.03 22.39 2.15
CA LYS A 100 1.67 23.58 1.58
C LYS A 100 3.14 23.32 1.30
N ASP A 101 3.61 23.89 0.19
CA ASP A 101 5.02 23.92 -0.16
C ASP A 101 5.85 24.53 0.98
N GLY A 102 6.92 23.85 1.37
CA GLY A 102 7.80 24.25 2.48
C GLY A 102 7.18 24.17 3.88
N GLU A 103 5.98 23.59 4.06
CA GLU A 103 5.37 23.38 5.37
C GLU A 103 6.22 22.48 6.27
N LEU A 104 6.85 21.48 5.66
CA LEU A 104 7.81 20.59 6.31
C LEU A 104 9.22 20.83 5.77
N SER A 105 10.20 20.41 6.56
CA SER A 105 11.59 20.31 6.11
C SER A 105 12.17 18.95 6.49
N CYS A 106 13.14 18.50 5.70
CA CYS A 106 13.96 17.32 5.96
C CYS A 106 15.42 17.69 5.76
N ALA A 107 16.28 17.36 6.72
CA ALA A 107 17.69 17.76 6.70
C ALA A 107 17.91 19.27 6.44
N GLY A 108 16.99 20.12 6.92
CA GLY A 108 17.03 21.57 6.73
C GLY A 108 16.60 22.07 5.34
N GLN A 109 16.15 21.20 4.44
CA GLN A 109 15.59 21.58 3.15
C GLN A 109 14.05 21.63 3.21
N PRO A 110 13.40 22.72 2.76
CA PRO A 110 11.94 22.78 2.66
C PRO A 110 11.43 21.78 1.61
N GLN A 111 10.27 21.19 1.87
CA GLN A 111 9.74 20.10 1.05
C GLN A 111 8.79 20.61 -0.04
N PRO A 112 9.00 20.20 -1.31
CA PRO A 112 8.22 20.71 -2.43
C PRO A 112 6.79 20.14 -2.43
N ALA A 113 5.87 20.83 -3.09
CA ALA A 113 4.57 20.27 -3.46
C ALA A 113 4.73 19.09 -4.44
N MET A 114 3.68 18.27 -4.57
CA MET A 114 3.62 17.10 -5.45
C MET A 114 4.72 16.07 -5.19
N ASN A 115 4.97 15.76 -3.92
CA ASN A 115 6.01 14.82 -3.54
C ASN A 115 5.61 13.91 -2.38
N ALA A 116 6.26 12.76 -2.31
CA ALA A 116 6.39 11.93 -1.12
C ALA A 116 7.86 11.54 -0.97
N PHE A 117 8.35 11.41 0.27
CA PHE A 117 9.75 11.06 0.50
C PHE A 117 9.94 10.46 1.89
N TYR A 118 10.89 9.55 2.03
CA TYR A 118 11.46 9.17 3.32
C TYR A 118 12.54 10.16 3.79
N CYS A 119 12.45 10.59 5.04
CA CYS A 119 13.42 11.48 5.70
C CYS A 119 14.29 10.72 6.71
N PRO A 120 15.57 10.45 6.41
CA PRO A 120 16.44 9.68 7.33
C PRO A 120 16.64 10.33 8.71
N PRO A 121 16.87 11.66 8.85
CA PRO A 121 17.05 12.29 10.16
C PRO A 121 15.85 12.15 11.10
N ASP A 122 14.63 12.16 10.54
CA ASP A 122 13.38 12.14 11.29
C ASP A 122 12.75 10.72 11.34
N ASP A 123 13.32 9.76 10.60
CA ASP A 123 12.79 8.40 10.37
C ASP A 123 11.28 8.42 10.09
N SER A 124 10.89 9.24 9.11
CA SER A 124 9.49 9.51 8.76
C SER A 124 9.27 9.54 7.27
N ILE A 125 8.06 9.17 6.83
CA ILE A 125 7.61 9.36 5.44
C ILE A 125 6.71 10.58 5.40
N SER A 126 7.06 11.59 4.62
CA SER A 126 6.23 12.78 4.44
C SER A 126 5.62 12.79 3.05
N TYR A 127 4.40 13.34 2.91
CA TYR A 127 3.72 13.40 1.61
C TYR A 127 2.78 14.60 1.47
N ASP A 128 2.69 15.15 0.26
CA ASP A 128 1.71 16.17 -0.10
C ASP A 128 0.32 15.54 -0.22
N VAL A 129 -0.54 15.80 0.76
CA VAL A 129 -1.90 15.24 0.84
C VAL A 129 -2.73 15.60 -0.39
N ASN A 130 -2.58 16.81 -0.93
CA ASN A 130 -3.37 17.25 -2.07
C ASN A 130 -3.04 16.42 -3.31
N TRP A 131 -1.74 16.19 -3.53
CA TRP A 131 -1.25 15.42 -4.67
C TRP A 131 -1.54 13.93 -4.53
N VAL A 132 -1.30 13.32 -3.36
CA VAL A 132 -1.58 11.89 -3.16
C VAL A 132 -3.09 11.62 -3.25
N ARG A 133 -3.93 12.50 -2.71
CA ARG A 133 -5.40 12.39 -2.83
C ARG A 133 -5.88 12.56 -4.27
N GLN A 134 -5.29 13.49 -5.02
CA GLN A 134 -5.60 13.64 -6.44
C GLN A 134 -5.18 12.40 -7.24
N SER A 135 -3.99 11.85 -6.95
CA SER A 135 -3.48 10.64 -7.59
C SER A 135 -4.34 9.43 -7.26
N TYR A 136 -4.75 9.26 -6.01
CA TYR A 136 -5.72 8.25 -5.58
C TYR A 136 -7.00 8.30 -6.43
N GLN A 137 -7.57 9.48 -6.62
CA GLN A 137 -8.81 9.65 -7.40
C GLN A 137 -8.66 9.38 -8.90
N GLN A 138 -7.45 9.56 -9.46
CA GLN A 138 -7.20 9.43 -10.91
C GLN A 138 -6.61 8.06 -11.28
N LEU A 139 -5.80 7.51 -10.40
CA LEU A 139 -5.01 6.31 -10.63
C LEU A 139 -5.63 5.09 -9.96
N GLY A 140 -6.35 5.26 -8.86
CA GLY A 140 -6.90 4.18 -8.05
C GLY A 140 -6.31 4.14 -6.65
N ASP A 141 -6.86 3.29 -5.80
CA ASP A 141 -6.44 3.14 -4.40
C ASP A 141 -5.12 2.40 -4.26
N THR A 142 -4.87 1.40 -5.10
CA THR A 142 -3.63 0.62 -5.10
C THR A 142 -2.37 1.46 -5.36
N PHE A 143 -2.52 2.67 -5.94
CA PHE A 143 -1.45 3.66 -6.04
C PHE A 143 -0.84 3.98 -4.67
N VAL A 144 -1.64 4.11 -3.61
CA VAL A 144 -1.10 4.46 -2.27
C VAL A 144 -0.26 3.33 -1.70
N TYR A 145 -0.60 2.08 -1.97
CA TYR A 145 0.20 0.92 -1.55
C TYR A 145 1.58 0.94 -2.20
N PHE A 146 1.64 1.19 -3.50
CA PHE A 146 2.91 1.34 -4.20
C PHE A 146 3.72 2.54 -3.69
N LEU A 147 3.10 3.70 -3.56
CA LEU A 147 3.78 4.94 -3.15
C LEU A 147 4.41 4.77 -1.76
N PHE A 148 3.63 4.36 -0.77
CA PHE A 148 4.16 4.20 0.59
C PHE A 148 5.16 3.07 0.68
N ALA A 149 5.02 2.00 -0.11
CA ALA A 149 6.02 0.94 -0.14
C ALA A 149 7.34 1.37 -0.77
N HIS A 150 7.30 2.23 -1.80
CA HIS A 150 8.48 2.84 -2.40
C HIS A 150 9.22 3.72 -1.37
N GLU A 151 8.50 4.62 -0.68
CA GLU A 151 9.14 5.45 0.35
C GLU A 151 9.67 4.63 1.53
N TYR A 152 8.96 3.59 1.93
CA TYR A 152 9.44 2.68 2.96
C TYR A 152 10.70 1.94 2.50
N ALA A 153 10.82 1.61 1.22
CA ALA A 153 12.00 0.94 0.67
C ALA A 153 13.27 1.79 0.82
N HIS A 154 13.19 3.11 0.71
CA HIS A 154 14.32 3.99 1.07
C HIS A 154 14.72 3.87 2.55
N ALA A 155 13.73 3.71 3.42
CA ALA A 155 13.97 3.46 4.84
C ALA A 155 14.70 2.13 5.06
N ILE A 156 14.40 1.11 4.26
CA ILE A 156 15.07 -0.19 4.29
C ILE A 156 16.49 -0.10 3.75
N GLN A 157 16.68 0.58 2.62
CA GLN A 157 18.00 0.85 2.04
C GLN A 157 18.91 1.51 3.08
N GLU A 158 18.40 2.49 3.83
CA GLU A 158 19.14 3.13 4.94
C GLU A 158 19.46 2.13 6.07
N ARG A 159 18.49 1.30 6.48
CA ARG A 159 18.67 0.29 7.55
C ARG A 159 19.72 -0.75 7.20
N VAL A 160 19.75 -1.21 5.94
CA VAL A 160 20.74 -2.19 5.47
C VAL A 160 22.04 -1.55 4.98
N LYS A 161 22.12 -0.21 5.01
CA LYS A 161 23.21 0.62 4.49
C LYS A 161 23.53 0.35 3.01
N ALA A 162 22.50 0.09 2.21
CA ALA A 162 22.63 0.13 0.76
C ALA A 162 22.92 1.59 0.34
N ASN A 163 23.82 1.78 -0.63
CA ASN A 163 24.41 3.08 -1.04
C ASN A 163 23.51 4.31 -0.80
N GLN A 164 23.97 5.25 0.04
CA GLN A 164 23.23 6.44 0.49
C GLN A 164 23.15 7.59 -0.53
N LEU A 165 23.31 7.32 -1.83
CA LEU A 165 23.24 8.35 -2.87
C LEU A 165 22.00 8.14 -3.72
N VAL A 166 21.18 9.19 -3.83
CA VAL A 166 20.09 9.27 -4.82
C VAL A 166 20.71 9.02 -6.20
N SER A 167 20.39 7.86 -6.74
CA SER A 167 20.80 7.42 -8.05
C SER A 167 19.63 6.65 -8.64
N ILE A 168 19.51 6.66 -9.96
CA ILE A 168 18.47 5.90 -10.67
C ILE A 168 18.49 4.43 -10.20
N THR A 169 19.64 3.84 -9.88
CA THR A 169 19.72 2.47 -9.36
C THR A 169 19.02 2.30 -8.01
N ILE A 170 19.15 3.27 -7.10
CA ILE A 170 18.50 3.23 -5.77
C ILE A 170 16.99 3.38 -5.90
N GLU A 171 16.53 4.28 -6.77
CA GLU A 171 15.11 4.47 -7.09
C GLU A 171 14.48 3.23 -7.74
N LEU A 172 15.15 2.64 -8.72
CA LEU A 172 14.70 1.40 -9.35
C LEU A 172 14.75 0.21 -8.39
N GLN A 173 15.70 0.18 -7.44
CA GLN A 173 15.67 -0.82 -6.38
C GLN A 173 14.47 -0.59 -5.45
N ALA A 174 14.14 0.64 -5.08
CA ALA A 174 12.96 0.94 -4.28
C ALA A 174 11.65 0.51 -5.00
N ASP A 175 11.56 0.71 -6.31
CA ASP A 175 10.46 0.17 -7.13
C ASP A 175 10.41 -1.36 -7.13
N CYS A 176 11.56 -2.03 -7.23
CA CYS A 176 11.59 -3.48 -7.13
C CYS A 176 11.12 -3.96 -5.76
N LEU A 177 11.59 -3.31 -4.68
CA LEU A 177 11.23 -3.65 -3.31
C LEU A 177 9.74 -3.43 -3.03
N SER A 178 9.15 -2.35 -3.55
CA SER A 178 7.70 -2.12 -3.47
C SER A 178 6.93 -3.19 -4.26
N GLY A 179 7.42 -3.57 -5.44
CA GLY A 179 6.91 -4.70 -6.20
C GLY A 179 6.94 -6.00 -5.38
N ALA A 180 8.07 -6.32 -4.76
CA ALA A 180 8.23 -7.52 -3.93
C ALA A 180 7.25 -7.55 -2.75
N PHE A 181 7.10 -6.43 -2.03
CA PHE A 181 6.11 -6.28 -0.97
C PHE A 181 4.69 -6.57 -1.47
N ILE A 182 4.23 -5.91 -2.54
CA ILE A 182 2.87 -6.10 -3.05
C ILE A 182 2.70 -7.54 -3.54
N GLY A 183 3.62 -8.04 -4.35
CA GLY A 183 3.56 -9.39 -4.91
C GLY A 183 3.55 -10.48 -3.84
N ASP A 184 4.38 -10.36 -2.80
CA ASP A 184 4.40 -11.29 -1.67
C ASP A 184 3.10 -11.21 -0.86
N SER A 185 2.61 -9.99 -0.59
CA SER A 185 1.36 -9.78 0.16
C SER A 185 0.15 -10.37 -0.56
N VAL A 186 0.13 -10.30 -1.90
CA VAL A 186 -0.88 -10.95 -2.73
C VAL A 186 -0.76 -12.47 -2.70
N ARG A 187 0.47 -13.00 -2.81
CA ARG A 187 0.71 -14.44 -2.75
C ARG A 187 0.36 -15.05 -1.39
N SER A 188 0.57 -14.31 -0.29
CA SER A 188 0.25 -14.75 1.06
C SER A 188 -1.23 -14.56 1.42
N GLY A 189 -1.99 -13.78 0.64
CA GLY A 189 -3.37 -13.41 0.93
C GLY A 189 -3.50 -12.32 2.00
N THR A 190 -2.42 -11.59 2.31
CA THR A 190 -2.45 -10.44 3.23
C THR A 190 -3.00 -9.19 2.54
N LEU A 191 -2.83 -9.10 1.22
CA LEU A 191 -3.42 -8.09 0.35
C LEU A 191 -4.23 -8.80 -0.74
N GLU A 192 -5.50 -8.48 -0.84
CA GLU A 192 -6.35 -8.94 -1.97
C GLU A 192 -6.39 -7.81 -3.01
N LEU A 193 -6.22 -8.17 -4.28
CA LEU A 193 -6.37 -7.21 -5.38
C LEU A 193 -7.71 -7.45 -6.06
N GLU A 194 -8.41 -6.36 -6.37
CA GLU A 194 -9.64 -6.34 -7.13
C GLU A 194 -9.38 -6.33 -8.65
N ASP A 195 -10.45 -6.51 -9.42
CA ASP A 195 -10.39 -6.41 -10.88
C ASP A 195 -10.06 -4.96 -11.29
N GLY A 196 -8.83 -4.74 -11.79
CA GLY A 196 -8.35 -3.44 -12.25
C GLY A 196 -7.11 -2.94 -11.49
N ASP A 197 -6.87 -3.44 -10.29
CA ASP A 197 -5.78 -3.02 -9.40
C ASP A 197 -4.39 -3.17 -10.01
N ILE A 198 -4.18 -4.20 -10.82
CA ILE A 198 -2.90 -4.38 -11.53
C ILE A 198 -2.70 -3.29 -12.58
N GLU A 199 -3.76 -2.90 -13.29
CA GLU A 199 -3.75 -1.79 -14.24
C GLU A 199 -3.56 -0.45 -13.53
N GLU A 200 -4.17 -0.27 -12.35
CA GLU A 200 -3.97 0.89 -11.48
C GLU A 200 -2.52 1.02 -11.01
N LEU A 201 -1.94 -0.05 -10.44
CA LEU A 201 -0.53 -0.11 -10.07
C LEU A 201 0.38 0.21 -11.26
N THR A 202 0.11 -0.40 -12.42
CA THR A 202 0.89 -0.17 -13.64
C THR A 202 0.83 1.29 -14.07
N ARG A 203 -0.35 1.92 -14.04
CA ARG A 203 -0.49 3.36 -14.34
C ARG A 203 0.20 4.22 -13.28
N GLY A 204 0.08 3.84 -12.01
CA GLY A 204 0.72 4.48 -10.86
C GLY A 204 2.23 4.54 -10.98
N VAL A 205 2.89 3.39 -11.16
CA VAL A 205 4.35 3.31 -11.31
C VAL A 205 4.82 4.14 -12.51
N ARG A 206 4.10 4.09 -13.63
CA ARG A 206 4.45 4.88 -14.83
C ARG A 206 4.25 6.38 -14.61
N ALA A 207 3.22 6.79 -13.87
CA ALA A 207 2.95 8.21 -13.59
C ALA A 207 4.05 8.87 -12.76
N LEU A 208 4.81 8.09 -11.98
CA LEU A 208 5.95 8.59 -11.23
C LEU A 208 7.29 8.52 -12.00
N GLY A 209 7.31 7.97 -13.21
CA GLY A 209 8.52 7.90 -14.04
C GLY A 209 8.95 9.26 -14.57
N ASP A 210 10.26 9.43 -14.75
CA ASP A 210 10.80 10.63 -15.37
C ASP A 210 10.20 10.81 -16.79
N PRO A 211 9.76 12.03 -17.14
CA PRO A 211 9.24 12.31 -18.46
C PRO A 211 10.34 12.09 -19.51
N ALA A 212 9.92 11.71 -20.72
CA ALA A 212 10.81 11.72 -21.87
C ALA A 212 11.44 13.11 -22.04
N GLN A 213 12.66 13.17 -22.58
CA GLN A 213 13.37 14.43 -22.77
C GLN A 213 12.47 15.45 -23.52
N GLY A 214 12.14 16.56 -22.86
CA GLY A 214 11.29 17.62 -23.40
C GLY A 214 9.80 17.58 -23.00
N GLY A 215 9.36 16.66 -22.14
CA GLY A 215 8.01 16.69 -21.55
C GLY A 215 7.84 17.82 -20.52
N ASP A 216 6.63 18.40 -20.44
CA ASP A 216 6.28 19.48 -19.51
C ASP A 216 6.54 19.07 -18.06
N LYS A 217 7.40 19.84 -17.38
CA LYS A 217 7.91 19.56 -16.03
C LYS A 217 7.25 20.52 -15.05
N PHE A 218 6.24 20.07 -14.31
CA PHE A 218 5.66 20.90 -13.25
C PHE A 218 6.31 20.67 -11.87
N ALA A 219 7.34 19.82 -11.74
CA ALA A 219 8.22 19.82 -10.58
C ALA A 219 9.66 19.50 -10.99
N THR A 220 10.63 20.12 -10.33
CA THR A 220 12.07 19.76 -10.40
C THR A 220 12.33 18.30 -10.00
N TRP A 221 11.42 17.72 -9.21
CA TRP A 221 11.39 16.32 -8.84
C TRP A 221 11.30 15.41 -10.06
N PHE A 222 10.34 15.62 -10.97
CA PHE A 222 10.19 14.85 -12.22
C PHE A 222 11.15 15.30 -13.33
N ALA A 223 12.35 15.76 -13.00
CA ALA A 223 13.37 16.04 -14.02
C ALA A 223 13.94 14.72 -14.59
N PRO A 224 14.26 14.64 -15.89
CA PRO A 224 14.96 13.48 -16.44
C PRO A 224 16.25 13.16 -15.67
N GLY A 225 16.38 11.92 -15.23
CA GLY A 225 17.55 11.40 -14.51
C GLY A 225 17.43 11.42 -13.00
N THR A 226 16.24 11.71 -12.45
CA THR A 226 15.98 11.70 -11.01
C THR A 226 15.51 10.32 -10.54
N HIS A 227 14.50 9.74 -11.18
CA HIS A 227 13.90 8.46 -10.75
C HIS A 227 14.19 7.29 -11.71
N GLY A 228 14.43 7.61 -12.98
CA GLY A 228 14.42 6.62 -14.07
C GLY A 228 13.20 6.76 -14.95
N THR A 229 13.31 6.28 -16.18
CA THR A 229 12.22 6.33 -17.16
C THR A 229 11.04 5.49 -16.71
N MET A 230 9.84 5.83 -17.20
CA MET A 230 8.60 5.10 -16.93
C MET A 230 8.75 3.58 -17.14
N ASP A 231 9.43 3.16 -18.21
CA ASP A 231 9.61 1.74 -18.53
C ASP A 231 10.64 1.07 -17.62
N GLN A 232 11.70 1.78 -17.20
CA GLN A 232 12.66 1.25 -16.21
C GLN A 232 11.99 1.00 -14.86
N ARG A 233 11.20 1.96 -14.39
CA ARG A 233 10.46 1.86 -13.13
C ARG A 233 9.47 0.71 -13.15
N LEU A 234 8.68 0.60 -14.23
CA LEU A 234 7.72 -0.49 -14.40
C LEU A 234 8.41 -1.85 -14.48
N ASP A 235 9.53 -1.97 -15.20
CA ASP A 235 10.29 -3.22 -15.26
C ASP A 235 10.83 -3.61 -13.89
N ALA A 236 11.38 -2.65 -13.13
CA ALA A 236 11.86 -2.90 -11.78
C ALA A 236 10.77 -3.37 -10.83
N PHE A 237 9.64 -2.66 -10.81
CA PHE A 237 8.45 -3.06 -10.06
C PHE A 237 7.98 -4.48 -10.45
N ALA A 238 7.86 -4.76 -11.75
CA ALA A 238 7.40 -6.06 -12.24
C ALA A 238 8.36 -7.21 -11.88
N ARG A 239 9.68 -6.97 -11.83
CA ARG A 239 10.68 -7.95 -11.39
C ARG A 239 10.43 -8.35 -9.93
N GLY A 240 10.31 -7.38 -9.03
CA GLY A 240 10.02 -7.63 -7.62
C GLY A 240 8.64 -8.27 -7.41
N TYR A 241 7.62 -7.75 -8.08
CA TYR A 241 6.25 -8.28 -8.00
C TYR A 241 6.20 -9.77 -8.33
N ARG A 242 6.88 -10.21 -9.38
CA ARG A 242 6.86 -11.62 -9.81
C ARG A 242 7.85 -12.49 -9.06
N GLY A 243 9.00 -11.94 -8.67
CA GLY A 243 10.14 -12.72 -8.19
C GLY A 243 10.55 -12.48 -6.74
N SER A 244 9.79 -11.69 -5.98
CA SER A 244 10.09 -11.35 -4.58
C SER A 244 11.46 -10.64 -4.41
N LEU A 245 11.98 -10.58 -3.19
CA LEU A 245 13.18 -9.83 -2.81
C LEU A 245 14.45 -10.29 -3.52
N ASP A 246 14.55 -11.58 -3.87
CA ASP A 246 15.70 -12.16 -4.57
C ASP A 246 16.01 -11.45 -5.90
N GLN A 247 15.03 -10.79 -6.51
CA GLN A 247 15.19 -10.05 -7.77
C GLN A 247 15.62 -8.58 -7.60
N CYS A 248 15.69 -8.09 -6.36
CA CYS A 248 15.89 -6.66 -6.09
C CYS A 248 17.32 -6.29 -5.69
N HIS A 249 18.22 -7.28 -5.61
CA HIS A 249 19.65 -7.07 -5.34
C HIS A 249 19.89 -6.21 -4.09
N LEU A 250 19.13 -6.46 -3.02
CA LEU A 250 19.24 -5.73 -1.76
C LEU A 250 20.48 -6.21 -1.00
N ASP A 251 21.65 -5.75 -1.44
CA ASP A 251 22.92 -6.11 -0.82
C ASP A 251 23.17 -5.22 0.41
N SER A 252 23.35 -5.84 1.59
CA SER A 252 23.72 -5.09 2.80
C SER A 252 25.22 -4.90 2.93
N ALA A 253 25.65 -3.67 3.23
CA ALA A 253 27.04 -3.38 3.59
C ALA A 253 27.45 -3.98 4.95
N ASN A 254 26.50 -4.42 5.79
CA ASN A 254 26.76 -5.05 7.08
C ASN A 254 26.58 -6.58 7.08
N GLY A 255 26.34 -7.19 5.91
CA GLY A 255 26.10 -8.63 5.79
C GLY A 255 24.71 -9.11 6.20
N THR A 256 23.75 -8.18 6.41
CA THR A 256 22.32 -8.52 6.53
C THR A 256 21.83 -9.07 5.20
N GLN A 257 21.49 -10.35 5.16
CA GLN A 257 20.91 -10.97 3.97
C GLN A 257 19.41 -11.14 4.21
N LEU A 258 18.62 -10.33 3.50
CA LEU A 258 17.15 -10.35 3.52
C LEU A 258 16.61 -11.19 2.37
#